data_AF-A0A5C8LBZ7-F1
#
_entry.id   AF-A0A5C8LBZ7-F1
#
_cell.length_a   1.000
_cell.length_b   1.000
_cell.length_c   1.000
_cell.angle_alpha   90.00
_cell.angle_beta   90.00
_cell.angle_gamma   90.00
#
_symmetry.space_group_name_H-M   'P 1'
#
loop_
_entity.id
_entity.type
_entity.pdbx_description
1 polymer ?
#
loop_
_entity_poly.entity_id
_entity_poly.type
_entity_poly.pdbx_seq_one_letter_code
_entity_poly.pdbx_strand_id
1 'polypeptide(L)'
;MKNYLKLSVLMLAFAGILVSCGGDNKKEEKKEKITLNQAEPAKKEKKADKVPASKRVDLDNKGVGPISSIDLPADIDQAMAAKGKEVYEKMCTACHKVDKRFIGPAPKGILERRSPEWVMNMILVPERMVREDPLAKDLLIEFNGSPMANQGLTEEEARQVMEYFRTL
;
A
#
# COMPACT_ATOMS: atom_id res chain seq x y z
N MET A 1 13.35 -43.48 2.88
CA MET A 1 14.82 -43.37 2.77
C MET A 1 15.22 -43.60 1.32
N LYS A 2 16.13 -42.77 0.80
CA LYS A 2 16.74 -42.80 -0.55
C LYS A 2 15.78 -42.29 -1.65
N ASN A 3 15.99 -41.09 -2.18
CA ASN A 3 16.85 -40.89 -3.35
C ASN A 3 17.43 -39.45 -3.47
N TYR A 4 18.18 -38.98 -2.47
CA TYR A 4 18.90 -37.68 -2.54
C TYR A 4 20.38 -37.82 -2.99
N LEU A 5 20.75 -38.96 -3.58
CA LEU A 5 22.16 -39.34 -3.77
C LEU A 5 22.65 -39.27 -5.23
N LYS A 6 21.98 -38.52 -6.13
CA LYS A 6 22.37 -38.46 -7.55
C LYS A 6 22.38 -37.06 -8.16
N LEU A 7 22.71 -36.02 -7.39
CA LEU A 7 22.88 -34.68 -7.97
C LEU A 7 24.07 -33.93 -7.36
N SER A 8 25.20 -34.63 -7.26
CA SER A 8 26.46 -34.05 -6.82
C SER A 8 27.63 -34.60 -7.64
N VAL A 9 27.50 -34.58 -8.98
CA VAL A 9 28.63 -34.69 -9.91
C VAL A 9 28.19 -34.06 -11.23
N LEU A 10 28.47 -32.78 -11.47
CA LEU A 10 28.91 -32.28 -12.78
C LEU A 10 29.34 -30.81 -12.67
N MET A 11 30.39 -30.56 -11.89
CA MET A 11 31.26 -29.41 -12.13
C MET A 11 32.34 -29.92 -13.09
N LEU A 12 32.16 -29.72 -14.40
CA LEU A 12 33.19 -29.98 -15.39
C LEU A 12 32.97 -29.11 -16.63
N ALA A 13 33.84 -28.09 -16.71
CA ALA A 13 34.49 -27.59 -17.91
C ALA A 13 33.64 -27.32 -19.16
N PHE A 14 33.39 -26.04 -19.44
CA PHE A 14 33.37 -25.56 -20.82
C PHE A 14 34.19 -24.27 -20.93
N ALA A 15 35.49 -24.46 -21.19
CA ALA A 15 36.37 -23.42 -21.66
C ALA A 15 36.27 -23.34 -23.19
N GLY A 16 35.87 -22.15 -23.67
CA GLY A 16 36.28 -21.49 -24.91
C GLY A 16 36.17 -22.20 -26.26
N ILE A 17 35.31 -21.69 -27.15
CA ILE A 17 35.67 -21.45 -28.56
C ILE A 17 35.14 -20.06 -28.96
N LEU A 18 36.05 -19.29 -29.55
CA LEU A 18 35.90 -17.92 -30.06
C LEU A 18 35.27 -17.90 -31.47
N VAL A 19 34.86 -16.69 -31.86
CA VAL A 19 34.69 -16.17 -33.23
C VAL A 19 33.28 -16.28 -33.85
N SER A 20 32.58 -15.14 -33.88
CA SER A 20 32.05 -14.59 -35.14
C SER A 20 31.83 -13.07 -35.04
N CYS A 21 32.19 -12.39 -36.13
CA CYS A 21 32.40 -10.96 -36.30
C CYS A 21 31.15 -10.08 -36.25
N GLY A 22 31.34 -8.80 -35.89
CA GLY A 22 30.41 -7.74 -36.25
C GLY A 22 30.82 -6.35 -35.75
N GLY A 23 31.54 -5.58 -36.59
CA GLY A 23 31.29 -4.15 -36.75
C GLY A 23 32.14 -3.15 -35.95
N ASP A 24 33.16 -2.63 -36.64
CA ASP A 24 33.73 -1.28 -36.61
C ASP A 24 34.46 -0.69 -35.39
N ASN A 25 35.69 -0.28 -35.70
CA ASN A 25 36.71 0.33 -34.85
C ASN A 25 36.57 1.87 -34.86
N LYS A 26 36.66 2.48 -33.68
CA LYS A 26 37.63 3.57 -33.43
C LYS A 26 37.79 3.81 -31.92
N LYS A 27 38.91 3.35 -31.37
CA LYS A 27 39.47 3.78 -30.09
C LYS A 27 40.25 5.07 -30.32
N GLU A 28 40.05 6.06 -29.47
CA GLU A 28 41.15 6.92 -28.99
C GLU A 28 41.02 7.05 -27.47
N GLU A 29 42.12 6.72 -26.78
CA GLU A 29 42.29 6.81 -25.34
C GLU A 29 42.80 8.21 -24.97
N LYS A 30 42.31 8.82 -23.89
CA LYS A 30 43.15 9.69 -23.05
C LYS A 30 42.63 9.85 -21.62
N LYS A 31 43.42 9.29 -20.70
CA LYS A 31 43.83 9.77 -19.37
C LYS A 31 42.88 10.70 -18.57
N GLU A 32 42.52 10.16 -17.40
CA GLU A 32 42.84 10.78 -16.09
C GLU A 32 42.03 12.02 -15.68
N LYS A 33 40.94 11.80 -14.92
CA LYS A 33 40.79 12.39 -13.58
C LYS A 33 39.64 11.72 -12.82
N ILE A 34 40.00 10.93 -11.81
CA ILE A 34 39.11 10.65 -10.68
C ILE A 34 38.87 11.99 -10.00
N THR A 35 37.66 12.51 -10.10
CA THR A 35 37.17 13.56 -9.21
C THR A 35 35.84 13.07 -8.67
N LEU A 36 35.88 12.57 -7.43
CA LEU A 36 34.71 12.45 -6.56
C LEU A 36 34.07 13.84 -6.45
N ASN A 37 32.89 14.02 -7.05
CA ASN A 37 31.99 15.16 -6.91
C ASN A 37 30.77 14.83 -7.80
N GLN A 38 29.53 14.76 -7.36
CA GLN A 38 28.89 15.13 -6.12
C GLN A 38 27.75 14.13 -5.91
N ALA A 39 27.63 13.58 -4.70
CA ALA A 39 26.32 13.19 -4.22
C ALA A 39 25.49 14.48 -4.21
N GLU A 40 24.49 14.56 -5.09
CA GLU A 40 23.47 15.58 -4.94
C GLU A 40 22.93 15.46 -3.51
N PRO A 41 22.93 16.55 -2.72
CA PRO A 41 22.33 16.50 -1.41
C PRO A 41 20.87 16.16 -1.65
N ALA A 42 20.43 15.03 -1.07
CA ALA A 42 19.04 14.72 -0.87
C ALA A 42 18.36 16.03 -0.47
N LYS A 43 17.55 16.56 -1.39
CA LYS A 43 16.82 17.79 -1.20
C LYS A 43 15.92 17.52 -0.01
N LYS A 44 16.39 17.94 1.18
CA LYS A 44 15.56 18.17 2.35
C LYS A 44 14.50 19.17 1.89
N GLU A 45 13.40 18.64 1.37
CA GLU A 45 12.22 19.46 1.19
C GLU A 45 11.77 19.89 2.58
N LYS A 46 11.68 21.21 2.71
CA LYS A 46 11.36 21.94 3.90
C LYS A 46 10.03 21.41 4.46
N LYS A 47 10.01 21.11 5.76
CA LYS A 47 8.78 21.06 6.56
C LYS A 47 8.05 22.39 6.38
N ALA A 48 7.04 22.40 5.52
CA ALA A 48 5.91 23.30 5.60
C ALA A 48 4.76 22.48 6.17
N ASP A 49 4.02 23.04 7.13
CA ASP A 49 2.94 22.40 7.87
C ASP A 49 1.77 21.97 6.97
N LYS A 50 1.96 20.88 6.22
CA LYS A 50 0.87 20.17 5.55
C LYS A 50 0.28 19.20 6.55
N VAL A 51 -1.01 19.37 6.88
CA VAL A 51 -1.78 18.42 7.69
C VAL A 51 -1.56 17.00 7.12
N PRO A 52 -1.17 16.00 7.95
CA PRO A 52 -0.96 14.62 7.49
C PRO A 52 -2.20 14.09 6.76
N ALA A 53 -2.01 13.25 5.75
CA ALA A 53 -3.11 12.74 4.93
C ALA A 53 -4.17 12.04 5.78
N SER A 54 -3.75 11.25 6.78
CA SER A 54 -4.60 10.58 7.77
C SER A 54 -5.44 11.52 8.64
N LYS A 55 -5.11 12.81 8.67
CA LYS A 55 -5.77 13.86 9.48
C LYS A 55 -6.54 14.89 8.66
N ARG A 56 -6.34 14.95 7.33
CA ARG A 56 -7.15 15.84 6.47
C ARG A 56 -8.61 15.42 6.51
N VAL A 57 -9.54 16.37 6.44
CA VAL A 57 -10.97 16.11 6.29
C VAL A 57 -11.30 16.19 4.80
N ASP A 58 -11.89 15.13 4.27
CA ASP A 58 -12.29 15.02 2.86
C ASP A 58 -13.57 14.18 2.77
N LEU A 59 -14.71 14.85 3.01
CA LEU A 59 -16.04 14.23 3.09
C LEU A 59 -16.76 14.19 1.74
N ASP A 60 -16.34 15.01 0.77
CA ASP A 60 -16.93 15.05 -0.56
C ASP A 60 -16.34 13.98 -1.49
N ASN A 61 -15.12 13.54 -1.22
CA ASN A 61 -14.47 12.47 -1.95
C ASN A 61 -15.06 11.11 -1.58
N LYS A 62 -15.68 10.42 -2.54
CA LYS A 62 -16.21 9.05 -2.42
C LYS A 62 -15.19 7.97 -2.79
N GLY A 63 -14.03 8.38 -3.27
CA GLY A 63 -12.99 7.50 -3.79
C GLY A 63 -13.37 6.91 -5.15
N VAL A 64 -12.80 5.74 -5.42
CA VAL A 64 -12.88 5.04 -6.68
C VAL A 64 -13.20 3.57 -6.41
N GLY A 65 -14.41 3.14 -6.73
CA GLY A 65 -14.83 1.76 -6.50
C GLY A 65 -16.30 1.54 -6.80
N PRO A 66 -16.85 0.37 -6.42
CA PRO A 66 -18.24 0.02 -6.70
C PRO A 66 -19.25 0.84 -5.87
N ILE A 67 -18.81 1.43 -4.75
CA ILE A 67 -19.70 2.12 -3.82
C ILE A 67 -19.81 3.59 -4.20
N SER A 68 -20.99 4.01 -4.65
CA SER A 68 -21.28 5.39 -5.06
C SER A 68 -22.27 6.11 -4.14
N SER A 69 -23.00 5.36 -3.32
CA SER A 69 -23.95 5.83 -2.33
C SER A 69 -24.13 4.76 -1.26
N ILE A 70 -24.36 5.17 -0.01
CA ILE A 70 -24.71 4.28 1.09
C ILE A 70 -25.85 4.92 1.89
N ASP A 71 -26.83 4.11 2.28
CA ASP A 71 -27.76 4.49 3.32
C ASP A 71 -27.13 4.24 4.69
N LEU A 72 -27.04 5.30 5.49
CA LEU A 72 -26.48 5.27 6.83
C LEU A 72 -27.50 5.84 7.83
N PRO A 73 -28.37 4.99 8.40
CA PRO A 73 -29.35 5.41 9.40
C PRO A 73 -28.66 6.10 10.58
N ALA A 74 -29.33 7.05 11.23
CA ALA A 74 -28.76 7.77 12.38
C ALA A 74 -28.37 6.82 13.53
N ASP A 75 -29.21 5.83 13.79
CA ASP A 75 -28.97 4.80 14.80
C ASP A 75 -27.94 3.78 14.32
N ILE A 76 -27.15 3.26 15.26
CA ILE A 76 -26.18 2.20 15.00
C ILE A 76 -26.87 0.85 15.20
N ASP A 77 -26.80 0.00 14.18
CA ASP A 77 -27.17 -1.41 14.29
C ASP A 77 -26.08 -2.16 15.08
N GLN A 78 -26.37 -2.43 16.35
CA GLN A 78 -25.43 -3.09 17.26
C GLN A 78 -25.09 -4.52 16.84
N ALA A 79 -26.01 -5.25 16.20
CA ALA A 79 -25.76 -6.61 15.75
C ALA A 79 -24.84 -6.62 14.53
N MET A 80 -25.04 -5.69 13.60
CA MET A 80 -24.14 -5.48 12.46
C MET A 80 -22.76 -5.00 12.91
N ALA A 81 -22.69 -4.07 13.86
CA ALA A 81 -21.43 -3.61 14.43
C ALA A 81 -20.66 -4.74 15.14
N ALA A 82 -21.35 -5.64 15.84
CA ALA A 82 -20.72 -6.81 16.47
C ALA A 82 -20.07 -7.73 15.43
N LYS A 83 -20.77 -8.05 14.33
CA LYS A 83 -20.19 -8.80 13.20
C LYS A 83 -19.00 -8.06 12.58
N GLY A 84 -19.13 -6.75 12.41
CA GLY A 84 -18.05 -5.90 11.90
C GLY A 84 -16.79 -5.92 12.75
N LYS A 85 -16.95 -5.97 14.08
CA LYS A 85 -15.84 -6.11 15.02
C LYS A 85 -15.11 -7.44 14.84
N GLU A 86 -15.84 -8.55 14.66
CA GLU A 86 -15.24 -9.87 14.40
C GLU A 86 -14.44 -9.87 13.09
N VAL A 87 -15.00 -9.28 12.02
CA VAL A 87 -14.30 -9.14 10.73
C VAL A 87 -13.07 -8.25 10.88
N TYR A 88 -13.17 -7.12 11.58
CA TYR A 88 -12.05 -6.22 11.84
C TYR A 88 -10.92 -6.92 12.60
N GLU A 89 -11.27 -7.69 13.64
CA GLU A 89 -10.31 -8.44 14.44
C GLU A 89 -9.53 -9.45 13.61
N LYS A 90 -10.23 -10.17 12.72
CA LYS A 90 -9.63 -11.18 11.84
C LYS A 90 -8.80 -10.58 10.70
N MET A 91 -9.27 -9.50 10.09
CA MET A 91 -8.75 -9.02 8.80
C MET A 91 -7.94 -7.72 8.88
N CYS A 92 -8.10 -6.91 9.93
CA CYS A 92 -7.57 -5.54 9.94
C CYS A 92 -6.52 -5.30 11.04
N THR A 93 -6.60 -6.01 12.18
CA THR A 93 -5.77 -5.72 13.37
C THR A 93 -4.27 -5.97 13.21
N ALA A 94 -3.88 -6.74 12.18
CA ALA A 94 -2.50 -6.92 11.77
C ALA A 94 -1.85 -5.58 11.37
N CYS A 95 -2.62 -4.64 10.82
CA CYS A 95 -2.11 -3.36 10.33
C CYS A 95 -2.69 -2.14 11.06
N HIS A 96 -3.92 -2.24 11.56
CA HIS A 96 -4.64 -1.12 12.17
C HIS A 96 -4.81 -1.30 13.68
N LYS A 97 -4.48 -0.25 14.44
CA LYS A 97 -4.85 -0.11 15.85
C LYS A 97 -5.93 0.94 15.95
N VAL A 98 -6.95 0.68 16.76
CA VAL A 98 -8.19 1.48 16.81
C VAL A 98 -7.92 2.97 17.02
N ASP A 99 -7.04 3.30 17.95
CA ASP A 99 -6.84 4.63 18.51
C ASP A 99 -5.50 5.28 18.14
N LYS A 100 -4.59 4.53 17.51
CA LYS A 100 -3.24 5.01 17.21
C LYS A 100 -2.73 4.55 15.86
N ARG A 101 -1.81 5.34 15.33
CA ARG A 101 -1.02 5.00 14.15
C ARG A 101 -0.25 3.70 14.39
N PHE A 102 -0.24 2.81 13.40
CA PHE A 102 0.59 1.61 13.38
C PHE A 102 1.20 1.41 11.99
N ILE A 103 0.98 0.26 11.34
CA ILE A 103 1.31 0.05 9.92
C ILE A 103 0.33 0.84 9.05
N GLY A 104 -0.94 0.89 9.44
CA GLY A 104 -1.99 1.73 8.85
C GLY A 104 -2.50 2.82 9.79
N PRO A 105 -3.36 3.72 9.29
CA PRO A 105 -4.00 4.76 10.10
C PRO A 105 -4.99 4.19 11.12
N ALA A 106 -5.27 4.97 12.17
CA ALA A 106 -6.29 4.62 13.15
C ALA A 106 -7.71 4.76 12.53
N PRO A 107 -8.61 3.78 12.69
CA PRO A 107 -9.99 3.86 12.19
C PRO A 107 -10.93 4.65 13.12
N LYS A 108 -10.59 4.89 14.38
CA LYS A 108 -11.44 5.68 15.29
C LYS A 108 -11.74 7.07 14.71
N GLY A 109 -13.02 7.45 14.73
CA GLY A 109 -13.52 8.70 14.15
C GLY A 109 -13.28 8.83 12.64
N ILE A 110 -13.13 7.74 11.88
CA ILE A 110 -12.82 7.82 10.44
C ILE A 110 -13.91 8.56 9.64
N LEU A 111 -15.18 8.44 10.05
CA LEU A 111 -16.32 9.09 9.39
C LEU A 111 -16.41 10.60 9.66
N GLU A 112 -15.61 11.12 10.59
CA GLU A 112 -15.45 12.59 10.78
C GLU A 112 -14.56 13.20 9.68
N ARG A 113 -13.80 12.37 8.97
CA ARG A 113 -12.78 12.81 8.03
C ARG A 113 -12.85 12.16 6.65
N ARG A 114 -13.66 11.13 6.47
CA ARG A 114 -13.88 10.42 5.19
C ARG A 114 -15.37 10.17 4.98
N SER A 115 -15.81 10.22 3.74
CA SER A 115 -17.15 9.74 3.39
C SER A 115 -17.30 8.24 3.68
N PRO A 116 -18.52 7.76 4.00
CA PRO A 116 -18.82 6.33 4.11
C PRO A 116 -18.41 5.54 2.86
N GLU A 117 -18.66 6.09 1.68
CA GLU A 117 -18.34 5.47 0.40
C GLU A 117 -16.83 5.31 0.22
N TRP A 118 -16.05 6.32 0.58
CA TRP A 118 -14.58 6.24 0.50
C TRP A 118 -14.04 5.16 1.42
N VAL A 119 -14.55 5.05 2.66
CA VAL A 119 -14.13 4.01 3.60
C VAL A 119 -14.41 2.62 3.04
N MET A 120 -15.61 2.41 2.51
CA MET A 120 -16.01 1.15 1.92
C MET A 120 -15.19 0.80 0.66
N ASN A 121 -14.98 1.76 -0.24
CA ASN A 121 -14.15 1.58 -1.43
C ASN A 121 -12.68 1.28 -1.07
N MET A 122 -12.14 1.91 -0.01
CA MET A 122 -10.80 1.61 0.48
C MET A 122 -10.67 0.18 1.03
N ILE A 123 -11.72 -0.36 1.64
CA ILE A 123 -11.75 -1.76 2.11
C ILE A 123 -11.85 -2.74 0.94
N LEU A 124 -12.70 -2.44 -0.05
CA LEU A 124 -13.06 -3.36 -1.13
C LEU A 124 -12.05 -3.40 -2.28
N VAL A 125 -11.47 -2.25 -2.63
CA VAL A 125 -10.58 -2.10 -3.80
C VAL A 125 -9.35 -1.22 -3.50
N PRO A 126 -8.57 -1.52 -2.44
CA PRO A 126 -7.47 -0.65 -1.98
C PRO A 126 -6.40 -0.40 -3.05
N GLU A 127 -6.09 -1.38 -3.91
CA GLU A 127 -5.08 -1.21 -4.97
C GLU A 127 -5.52 -0.20 -6.03
N ARG A 128 -6.82 -0.21 -6.37
CA ARG A 128 -7.39 0.76 -7.32
C ARG A 128 -7.47 2.14 -6.70
N MET A 129 -7.90 2.23 -5.44
CA MET A 129 -7.92 3.46 -4.67
C MET A 129 -6.55 4.11 -4.66
N VAL A 130 -5.50 3.39 -4.26
CA VAL A 130 -4.12 3.90 -4.28
C VAL A 130 -3.66 4.32 -5.68
N ARG A 131 -4.14 3.69 -6.75
CA ARG A 131 -3.75 4.07 -8.13
C ARG A 131 -4.45 5.32 -8.62
N GLU A 132 -5.70 5.55 -8.24
CA GLU A 132 -6.57 6.54 -8.87
C GLU A 132 -6.94 7.69 -7.92
N ASP A 133 -7.19 7.41 -6.64
CA ASP A 133 -7.58 8.41 -5.63
C ASP A 133 -6.36 9.16 -5.04
N PRO A 134 -6.34 10.50 -5.09
CA PRO A 134 -5.23 11.30 -4.54
C PRO A 134 -5.01 11.12 -3.03
N LEU A 135 -6.08 10.95 -2.26
CA LEU A 135 -5.99 10.81 -0.80
C LEU A 135 -5.38 9.45 -0.42
N ALA A 136 -5.78 8.38 -1.10
CA ALA A 136 -5.19 7.05 -0.93
C ALA A 136 -3.69 7.02 -1.30
N LYS A 137 -3.27 7.75 -2.35
CA LYS A 137 -1.85 7.93 -2.70
C LYS A 137 -1.06 8.59 -1.59
N ASP A 138 -1.60 9.69 -1.06
CA ASP A 138 -0.94 10.42 0.02
C ASP A 138 -0.87 9.59 1.31
N LEU A 139 -1.89 8.77 1.59
CA LEU A 139 -1.84 7.80 2.67
C LEU A 139 -0.73 6.77 2.45
N LEU A 140 -0.59 6.21 1.24
CA LEU A 140 0.52 5.29 0.95
C LEU A 140 1.88 5.94 1.28
N ILE A 141 2.08 7.20 0.86
CA ILE A 141 3.31 7.95 1.13
C ILE A 141 3.49 8.17 2.65
N GLU A 142 2.44 8.64 3.34
CA GLU A 142 2.49 8.88 4.79
C GLU A 142 2.81 7.60 5.57
N PHE A 143 2.37 6.44 5.11
CA PHE A 143 2.57 5.14 5.75
C PHE A 143 3.75 4.36 5.15
N ASN A 144 4.80 5.08 4.72
CA ASN A 144 6.09 4.53 4.28
C ASN A 144 5.99 3.53 3.12
N GLY A 145 5.02 3.73 2.23
CA GLY A 145 4.81 2.85 1.09
C GLY A 145 4.18 1.50 1.46
N SER A 146 3.65 1.31 2.67
CA SER A 146 2.95 0.09 3.05
C SER A 146 1.56 0.06 2.42
N PRO A 147 1.30 -0.81 1.40
CA PRO A 147 0.00 -0.88 0.78
C PRO A 147 -1.01 -1.55 1.72
N MET A 148 -2.28 -1.12 1.65
CA MET A 148 -3.38 -1.90 2.20
C MET A 148 -3.68 -3.05 1.24
N ALA A 149 -3.53 -4.29 1.70
CA ALA A 149 -3.83 -5.46 0.88
C ALA A 149 -5.34 -5.70 0.83
N ASN A 150 -5.87 -6.05 -0.34
CA ASN A 150 -7.26 -6.50 -0.46
C ASN A 150 -7.47 -7.81 0.32
N GLN A 151 -8.37 -7.76 1.30
CA GLN A 151 -8.70 -8.90 2.17
C GLN A 151 -9.79 -9.81 1.58
N GLY A 152 -10.29 -9.49 0.38
CA GLY A 152 -11.32 -10.27 -0.32
C GLY A 152 -12.71 -10.17 0.32
N LEU A 153 -12.98 -9.08 1.03
CA LEU A 153 -14.27 -8.87 1.70
C LEU A 153 -15.37 -8.65 0.66
N THR A 154 -16.53 -9.21 0.96
CA THR A 154 -17.78 -8.83 0.31
C THR A 154 -18.21 -7.41 0.70
N GLU A 155 -19.12 -6.83 -0.09
CA GLU A 155 -19.73 -5.54 0.26
C GLU A 155 -20.45 -5.59 1.63
N GLU A 156 -21.10 -6.70 1.95
CA GLU A 156 -21.77 -6.86 3.26
C GLU A 156 -20.76 -6.88 4.42
N GLU A 157 -19.66 -7.62 4.30
CA GLU A 157 -18.61 -7.64 5.33
C GLU A 157 -17.96 -6.27 5.50
N ALA A 158 -17.70 -5.56 4.39
CA ALA A 158 -17.21 -4.18 4.45
C ALA A 158 -18.23 -3.27 5.16
N ARG A 159 -19.53 -3.42 4.86
CA ARG A 159 -20.61 -2.66 5.49
C ARG A 159 -20.68 -2.92 6.99
N GLN A 160 -20.49 -4.17 7.41
CA GLN A 160 -20.40 -4.55 8.82
C GLN A 160 -19.19 -3.89 9.49
N VAL A 161 -18.01 -3.94 8.89
CA VAL A 161 -16.80 -3.26 9.42
C VAL A 161 -17.01 -1.74 9.53
N MET A 162 -17.65 -1.12 8.55
CA MET A 162 -18.00 0.30 8.64
C MET A 162 -18.99 0.59 9.78
N GLU A 163 -19.97 -0.28 10.03
CA GLU A 163 -20.88 -0.14 11.17
C GLU A 163 -20.12 -0.23 12.50
N TYR A 164 -19.16 -1.14 12.60
CA TYR A 164 -18.27 -1.20 13.75
C TYR A 164 -17.50 0.11 13.94
N PHE A 165 -16.99 0.73 12.87
CA PHE A 165 -16.30 2.01 12.97
C PHE A 165 -17.17 3.15 13.53
N ARG A 166 -18.50 3.09 13.36
CA ARG A 166 -19.43 4.07 13.97
C ARG A 166 -19.50 3.97 15.49
N THR A 167 -19.07 2.84 16.07
CA THR A 167 -19.01 2.63 17.53
C THR A 167 -17.71 3.13 18.16
N LEU A 168 -16.72 3.55 17.36
CA LEU A 168 -15.35 3.82 17.82
C LEU A 168 -15.09 5.27 18.24
#